data_AF-A0A2P8NHB5-F1
#
_entry.id   AF-A0A2P8NHB5-F1
#
_cell.length_a   1.000
_cell.length_b   1.000
_cell.length_c   1.000
_cell.angle_alpha   90.00
_cell.angle_beta   90.00
_cell.angle_gamma   90.00
#
_symmetry.space_group_name_H-M   'P 1'
#
loop_
_entity.id
_entity.type
_entity.pdbx_description
1 polymer ?
#
loop_
_entity_poly.entity_id
_entity_poly.type
_entity_poly.pdbx_seq_one_letter_code
_entity_poly.pdbx_strand_id
1 'polypeptide(L)' 'MIFADDQPKKARAHEIGQDVSLLSEHELAERVEMLRAEIARLEAEMAARGTTKAAAEALFRRG' A
#
# COMPACT_ATOMS: atom_id res chain seq x y z
N MET A 1 21.16 26.34 1.77
CA MET A 1 20.10 25.56 2.44
C MET A 1 20.15 24.16 1.83
N ILE A 2 20.98 23.27 2.38
CA ILE A 2 21.14 21.89 1.90
C ILE A 2 21.38 21.02 3.12
N PHE A 3 20.43 20.14 3.46
CA PHE A 3 20.65 18.87 4.15
C PHE A 3 19.49 17.96 3.73
N ALA A 4 19.60 17.33 2.57
CA ALA A 4 19.98 15.91 2.45
C ALA A 4 18.83 14.98 2.89
N ASP A 5 17.83 14.83 2.00
CA ASP A 5 16.79 13.79 2.09
C ASP A 5 17.33 12.44 1.59
N ASP A 6 18.57 12.11 1.95
CA ASP A 6 19.21 10.83 1.63
C ASP A 6 19.04 9.88 2.83
N GLN A 7 17.80 9.71 3.28
CA GLN A 7 17.49 8.60 4.15
C GLN A 7 17.66 7.32 3.32
N PRO A 8 18.44 6.32 3.79
CA PRO A 8 18.52 5.05 3.09
C PRO A 8 17.10 4.51 2.99
N LYS A 9 16.55 4.48 1.77
CA LYS A 9 15.24 3.89 1.51
C LYS A 9 15.32 2.46 2.04
N LYS A 10 14.59 2.18 3.12
CA LYS A 10 14.52 0.84 3.70
C LYS A 10 14.26 -0.12 2.54
N ALA A 11 15.16 -1.10 2.38
CA ALA A 11 15.01 -2.10 1.33
C ALA A 11 13.60 -2.68 1.42
N ARG A 12 12.87 -2.69 0.29
CA ARG A 12 11.54 -3.28 0.27
C ARG A 12 11.72 -4.77 0.53
N ALA A 13 11.00 -5.29 1.53
CA ALA A 13 11.07 -6.70 1.86
C ALA A 13 10.51 -7.60 0.73
N HIS A 14 9.75 -7.02 -0.20
CA HIS A 14 9.29 -7.66 -1.43
C HIS A 14 9.08 -6.64 -2.56
N GLU A 15 9.39 -7.05 -3.80
CA GLU A 15 9.10 -6.32 -5.03
C GLU A 15 8.17 -7.12 -5.96
N ILE A 16 7.20 -6.44 -6.57
CA ILE A 16 6.23 -7.09 -7.48
C ILE A 16 6.96 -7.63 -8.70
N GLY A 17 6.77 -8.93 -8.97
CA GLY A 17 7.42 -9.61 -10.09
C GLY A 17 8.88 -9.97 -9.86
N GLN A 18 9.39 -9.85 -8.62
CA GLN A 18 10.72 -10.37 -8.29
C GLN A 18 10.79 -11.88 -8.55
N ASP A 19 11.96 -12.38 -8.93
CA ASP A 19 12.19 -13.82 -8.96
C ASP A 19 12.08 -14.40 -7.54
N VAL A 20 11.38 -15.52 -7.45
CA VAL A 20 11.10 -16.24 -6.20
C VAL A 20 11.60 -17.68 -6.25
N SER A 21 12.30 -18.07 -7.33
CA SER A 21 12.75 -19.45 -7.59
C SER A 21 13.62 -20.05 -6.48
N LEU A 22 14.34 -19.21 -5.73
CA LEU A 22 15.24 -19.61 -4.64
C LEU A 22 14.61 -19.48 -3.25
N LEU A 23 13.35 -19.04 -3.14
CA LEU A 23 12.67 -18.88 -1.86
C LEU A 23 12.09 -20.19 -1.37
N SER A 24 12.19 -20.42 -0.06
CA SER A 24 11.48 -21.50 0.61
C SER A 24 9.97 -21.23 0.71
N GLU A 25 9.19 -22.28 0.99
CA GLU A 25 7.74 -22.16 1.22
C GLU A 25 7.40 -21.19 2.36
N HIS A 26 8.20 -21.21 3.44
CA HIS A 26 8.01 -20.32 4.58
C HIS A 26 8.24 -18.84 4.19
N GLU A 27 9.32 -18.56 3.46
CA GLU A 27 9.64 -17.22 2.98
C GLU A 27 8.62 -16.70 1.95
N LEU A 28 7.98 -17.59 1.19
CA LEU A 28 6.86 -17.26 0.33
C LEU A 28 5.62 -16.90 1.16
N ALA A 29 5.31 -17.68 2.19
CA ALA A 29 4.18 -17.43 3.08
C ALA A 29 4.29 -16.07 3.78
N GLU A 30 5.47 -15.73 4.33
CA GLU A 30 5.70 -14.43 4.95
C GLU A 30 5.48 -13.26 3.98
N ARG A 31 5.95 -13.39 2.73
CA ARG A 31 5.74 -12.37 1.69
C ARG A 31 4.27 -12.24 1.29
N VAL A 32 3.55 -13.36 1.17
CA VAL A 32 2.11 -13.35 0.88
C VAL A 32 1.35 -12.60 1.98
N GLU A 33 1.64 -12.88 3.25
CA GLU A 33 0.98 -12.19 4.36
C GLU A 33 1.28 -10.69 4.38
N MET A 34 2.52 -10.28 4.10
CA MET A 34 2.89 -8.87 3.94
C MET A 34 2.09 -8.19 2.83
N LEU A 35 1.98 -8.83 1.66
CA LEU A 35 1.21 -8.29 0.53
C LEU A 35 -0.28 -8.20 0.83
N ARG A 36 -0.86 -9.19 1.52
CA ARG A 36 -2.26 -9.14 1.97
C ARG A 36 -2.52 -7.98 2.91
N ALA A 37 -1.63 -7.75 3.87
CA ALA A 37 -1.73 -6.61 4.77
C ALA A 37 -1.67 -5.27 4.00
N GLU A 38 -0.81 -5.17 2.99
CA GLU A 38 -0.72 -3.97 2.15
C GLU A 38 -1.96 -3.78 1.28
N ILE A 39 -2.53 -4.86 0.71
CA ILE A 39 -3.82 -4.80 -0.01
C ILE A 39 -4.92 -4.26 0.91
N ALA A 40 -5.05 -4.81 2.12
CA ALA A 40 -6.06 -4.36 3.08
C ALA A 40 -5.90 -2.87 3.44
N ARG A 41 -4.66 -2.39 3.60
CA ARG A 41 -4.37 -0.97 3.83
C ARG A 41 -4.84 -0.10 2.67
N LEU A 42 -4.54 -0.51 1.44
CA LEU A 42 -4.94 0.22 0.23
C LEU A 42 -6.45 0.23 0.05
N GLU A 43 -7.13 -0.90 0.28
CA GLU A 43 -8.59 -1.00 0.23
C GLU A 43 -9.24 -0.09 1.28
N ALA A 44 -8.71 -0.03 2.50
CA ALA A 44 -9.19 0.86 3.54
C ALA A 44 -9.05 2.35 3.15
N GLU A 45 -7.91 2.72 2.57
CA GLU A 45 -7.67 4.08 2.07
C GLU A 45 -8.60 4.43 0.89
N MET A 46 -8.82 3.48 -0.03
CA MET A 46 -9.79 3.63 -1.12
C MET A 46 -11.21 3.84 -0.58
N ALA A 47 -11.63 3.06 0.41
CA ALA A 47 -12.93 3.18 1.03
C ALA A 47 -13.11 4.54 1.72
N ALA A 48 -12.10 5.01 2.46
CA ALA A 48 -12.11 6.32 3.11
C ALA A 48 -12.22 7.48 2.11
N ARG A 49 -11.56 7.37 0.95
CA ARG A 49 -11.66 8.35 -0.13
C ARG A 49 -13.00 8.27 -0.87
N GLY A 50 -13.53 7.07 -1.06
CA GLY A 50 -14.84 6.83 -1.67
C GLY A 50 -16.00 7.41 -0.85
N THR A 51 -15.98 7.21 0.46
CA THR A 51 -16.97 7.82 1.38
C THR A 51 -16.85 9.34 1.41
N THR A 52 -15.63 9.88 1.36
CA THR A 52 -15.40 11.33 1.26
C THR A 52 -15.98 11.91 -0.04
N LYS A 53 -15.78 11.23 -1.18
CA LYS A 53 -16.34 11.67 -2.47
C LYS A 53 -17.86 11.62 -2.48
N ALA A 54 -18.47 10.54 -1.99
CA ALA A 54 -19.92 10.40 -1.92
C ALA A 54 -20.57 11.43 -0.97
N ALA A 55 -19.94 11.72 0.17
CA ALA A 55 -20.38 12.76 1.10
C ALA A 55 -20.30 14.16 0.49
N ALA A 56 -19.22 14.47 -0.22
CA ALA A 56 -19.07 15.74 -0.93
C ALA A 56 -20.13 15.90 -2.04
N GLU A 57 -20.35 14.88 -2.87
CA GLU A 57 -21.38 14.90 -3.92
C GLU A 57 -22.80 15.08 -3.37
N ALA A 58 -23.11 14.51 -2.19
CA ALA A 58 -24.41 14.68 -1.54
C ALA A 58 -24.65 16.11 -1.01
N LEU A 59 -23.58 16.81 -0.61
CA LEU A 59 -23.64 18.22 -0.22
C LEU A 59 -23.86 19.13 -1.45
N PHE A 60 -23.19 18.84 -2.58
CA PHE A 60 -23.33 19.64 -3.81
C PHE A 60 -24.68 19.48 -4.51
N ARG A 61 -25.39 18.34 -4.37
CA ARG A 61 -26.72 18.12 -4.96
C ARG A 61 -27.89 18.73 -4.18
N ARG A 62 -27.62 19.31 -3.02
CA ARG A 62 -28.63 19.88 -2.10
C ARG A 62 -28.60 21.41 -2.05
N GLY A 63 -27.75 22.04 -2.88
CA GLY A 63 -27.65 23.48 -3.08
C GLY A 63 -28.36 23.95 -4.33
#